data_AF-A0A1Y4WSU6-F1
#
_entry.id   AF-A0A1Y4WSU6-F1
#
_cell.length_a   1.000
_cell.length_b   1.000
_cell.length_c   1.000
_cell.angle_alpha   90.00
_cell.angle_beta   90.00
_cell.angle_gamma   90.00
#
_symmetry.space_group_name_H-M   'P 1'
#
loop_
_entity.id
_entity.type
_entity.pdbx_description
1 polymer ?
#
loop_
_entity_poly.entity_id
_entity_poly.type
_entity_poly.pdbx_seq_one_letter_code
_entity_poly.pdbx_strand_id
1 'polypeptide(L)'
;MKKILGSFMALVMLLGCSSQSQETQNSDTQNQTAVAQNGDYVNIDFVGKIDGVAFNGGSAEGYELKLGSDTMIDGFEDGIVGMKLDEEKTITVTFPENYTAELAGKEATFDITLHKIYREIQ
;
A
#
# COMPACT_ATOMS: atom_id res chain seq x y z
N MET A 1 -40.40 53.76 -29.03
CA MET A 1 -41.80 53.27 -29.02
C MET A 1 -41.83 51.83 -29.55
N LYS A 2 -42.69 50.98 -28.94
CA LYS A 2 -42.91 49.51 -29.12
C LYS A 2 -41.94 48.67 -28.23
N LYS A 3 -42.26 48.27 -26.97
CA LYS A 3 -43.22 47.24 -26.46
C LYS A 3 -43.11 45.94 -27.29
N ILE A 4 -42.87 44.73 -26.74
CA ILE A 4 -43.78 43.83 -25.98
C ILE A 4 -42.90 42.69 -25.39
N LEU A 5 -42.81 42.49 -24.06
CA LEU A 5 -43.49 41.46 -23.24
C LEU A 5 -43.32 40.00 -23.72
N GLY A 6 -42.55 39.22 -22.97
CA GLY A 6 -42.40 37.76 -23.13
C GLY A 6 -42.12 37.11 -21.78
N SER A 7 -43.19 36.87 -21.02
CA SER A 7 -43.22 35.99 -19.85
C SER A 7 -43.00 34.56 -20.32
N PHE A 8 -41.98 33.88 -19.80
CA PHE A 8 -41.92 32.42 -19.86
C PHE A 8 -41.46 31.88 -18.51
N MET A 9 -42.48 31.67 -17.69
CA MET A 9 -42.52 30.77 -16.54
C MET A 9 -41.95 29.40 -16.94
N ALA A 10 -40.68 29.16 -16.62
CA ALA A 10 -40.08 27.83 -16.63
C ALA A 10 -40.15 27.27 -15.20
N LEU A 11 -41.25 26.56 -14.97
CA LEU A 11 -41.48 25.62 -13.89
C LEU A 11 -40.43 24.50 -13.99
N VAL A 12 -39.34 24.61 -13.23
CA VAL A 12 -38.36 23.53 -13.08
C VAL A 12 -38.93 22.50 -12.10
N MET A 13 -39.38 21.38 -12.68
CA MET A 13 -39.81 20.18 -12.00
C MET A 13 -38.66 19.53 -11.21
N LEU A 14 -39.02 19.09 -10.01
CA LEU A 14 -38.31 18.14 -9.15
C LEU A 14 -37.59 17.03 -9.93
N LEU A 15 -36.31 16.83 -9.61
CA LEU A 15 -35.62 15.53 -9.49
C LEU A 15 -34.25 15.79 -8.82
N GLY A 16 -34.29 16.30 -7.58
CA GLY A 16 -33.13 16.38 -6.71
C GLY A 16 -32.92 15.07 -5.95
N CYS A 17 -32.53 14.00 -6.65
CA CYS A 17 -31.78 12.93 -6.01
C CYS A 17 -30.31 13.27 -6.22
N SER A 18 -29.83 14.28 -5.50
CA SER A 18 -28.40 14.49 -5.34
C SER A 18 -27.89 13.36 -4.47
N SER A 19 -27.61 12.24 -5.14
CA SER A 19 -26.83 11.12 -4.65
C SER A 19 -25.53 11.69 -4.10
N GLN A 20 -25.51 11.87 -2.79
CA GLN A 20 -24.35 12.32 -2.05
C GLN A 20 -23.51 11.08 -1.76
N SER A 21 -22.68 10.72 -2.73
CA SER A 21 -21.61 9.74 -2.56
C SER A 21 -20.38 10.26 -3.30
N GLN A 22 -19.80 11.31 -2.74
CA GLN A 22 -18.35 11.44 -2.73
C GLN A 22 -17.95 11.04 -1.31
N GLU A 23 -17.63 9.76 -1.14
CA GLU A 23 -16.95 9.26 0.04
C GLU A 23 -15.62 10.00 0.15
N THR A 24 -15.63 11.09 0.89
CA THR A 24 -14.42 11.69 1.43
C THR A 24 -14.04 10.80 2.62
N GLN A 25 -13.38 9.68 2.32
CA GLN A 25 -12.58 9.01 3.35
C GLN A 25 -11.34 9.88 3.53
N ASN A 26 -11.40 10.75 4.55
CA ASN A 26 -10.25 11.46 5.07
C ASN A 26 -9.11 10.46 5.31
N SER A 27 -8.09 10.51 4.46
CA SER A 27 -6.79 9.92 4.78
C SER A 27 -6.01 11.01 5.49
N ASP A 28 -6.24 11.08 6.79
CA ASP A 28 -5.63 12.05 7.70
C ASP A 28 -4.09 11.99 7.60
N THR A 29 -3.51 13.08 7.09
CA THR A 29 -2.14 13.54 7.36
C THR A 29 -1.02 12.51 7.20
N GLN A 30 -1.02 11.76 6.09
CA GLN A 30 0.09 10.89 5.70
C GLN A 30 0.91 11.58 4.60
N ASN A 31 2.21 11.84 4.84
CA ASN A 31 3.08 12.39 3.80
C ASN A 31 3.59 11.24 2.92
N GLN A 32 3.22 11.24 1.64
CA GLN A 32 3.68 10.26 0.68
C GLN A 32 5.12 10.59 0.23
N THR A 33 6.02 9.61 0.35
CA THR A 33 7.41 9.76 -0.10
C THR A 33 7.66 8.94 -1.38
N ALA A 34 8.69 9.31 -2.14
CA ALA A 34 9.03 8.63 -3.39
C ALA A 34 9.98 7.44 -3.21
N VAL A 35 10.67 7.36 -2.06
CA VAL A 35 11.69 6.36 -1.75
C VAL A 35 11.50 5.93 -0.31
N ALA A 36 11.48 4.61 -0.08
CA ALA A 36 11.24 4.02 1.23
C ALA A 36 12.44 4.22 2.16
N GLN A 37 12.20 4.63 3.41
CA GLN A 37 13.23 4.83 4.43
C GLN A 37 12.80 4.23 5.77
N ASN A 38 13.76 3.98 6.67
CA ASN A 38 13.46 3.59 8.04
C ASN A 38 12.54 4.61 8.72
N GLY A 39 11.53 4.11 9.42
CA GLY A 39 10.46 4.88 10.03
C GLY A 39 9.25 5.14 9.13
N ASP A 40 9.33 4.89 7.82
CA ASP A 40 8.17 4.91 6.94
C ASP A 40 7.32 3.65 7.10
N TYR A 41 6.03 3.80 6.81
CA TYR A 41 5.12 2.71 6.56
C TYR A 41 5.06 2.45 5.06
N VAL A 42 5.07 1.19 4.69
CA VAL A 42 4.95 0.73 3.32
C VAL A 42 3.77 -0.22 3.18
N ASN A 43 3.11 -0.17 2.04
CA ASN A 43 2.16 -1.19 1.62
C ASN A 43 2.82 -2.05 0.54
N ILE A 44 2.97 -3.34 0.79
CA ILE A 44 3.69 -4.26 -0.08
C ILE A 44 2.88 -5.51 -0.39
N ASP A 45 3.10 -6.08 -1.57
CA ASP A 45 2.83 -7.48 -1.83
C ASP A 45 4.16 -8.23 -1.76
N PHE A 46 4.15 -9.46 -1.24
CA PHE A 46 5.33 -10.30 -1.31
C PHE A 46 5.00 -11.77 -1.52
N VAL A 47 5.92 -12.49 -2.18
CA VAL A 47 5.85 -13.94 -2.38
C VAL A 47 7.18 -14.56 -2.01
N GLY A 48 7.20 -15.27 -0.89
CA GLY A 48 8.34 -16.03 -0.39
C GLY A 48 8.45 -17.40 -1.04
N LYS A 49 9.66 -17.75 -1.47
CA LYS A 49 9.99 -19.02 -2.12
C LYS A 49 11.24 -19.64 -1.51
N ILE A 50 11.25 -20.95 -1.38
CA ILE A 50 12.42 -21.76 -1.03
C ILE A 50 12.67 -22.70 -2.20
N ASP A 51 13.90 -22.73 -2.71
CA ASP A 51 14.28 -23.50 -3.91
C ASP A 51 13.35 -23.23 -5.12
N GLY A 52 12.87 -21.99 -5.25
CA GLY A 52 11.95 -21.56 -6.31
C GLY A 52 10.48 -21.94 -6.10
N VAL A 53 10.13 -22.60 -5.00
CA VAL A 53 8.75 -23.01 -4.68
C VAL A 53 8.18 -22.13 -3.58
N ALA A 54 6.99 -21.56 -3.80
CA ALA A 54 6.31 -20.76 -2.79
C ALA A 54 5.93 -21.62 -1.58
N PHE A 55 6.16 -21.09 -0.37
CA PHE A 55 5.84 -21.80 0.88
C PHE A 55 4.64 -21.16 1.60
N ASN A 56 3.94 -21.97 2.42
CA ASN A 56 2.75 -21.50 3.13
C ASN A 56 3.13 -20.46 4.20
N GLY A 57 2.36 -19.36 4.26
CA GLY A 57 2.65 -18.24 5.16
C GLY A 57 3.79 -17.33 4.70
N GLY A 58 4.40 -17.61 3.55
CA GLY A 58 5.46 -16.80 2.96
C GLY A 58 4.99 -15.69 2.03
N SER A 59 3.68 -15.51 1.84
CA SER A 59 3.13 -14.55 0.89
C SER A 59 1.99 -13.74 1.49
N ALA A 60 1.89 -12.47 1.11
CA ALA A 60 0.78 -11.59 1.46
C ALA A 60 0.56 -10.53 0.37
N GLU A 61 -0.66 -10.03 0.28
CA GLU A 61 -1.04 -8.92 -0.58
C GLU A 61 -1.54 -7.76 0.28
N GLY A 62 -1.15 -6.53 -0.05
CA GLY A 62 -1.53 -5.30 0.63
C GLY A 62 -1.03 -5.23 2.09
N TYR A 63 0.08 -5.90 2.41
CA TYR A 63 0.63 -5.95 3.76
C TYR A 63 1.21 -4.59 4.16
N GLU A 64 0.77 -4.06 5.29
CA GLU A 64 1.31 -2.83 5.88
C GLU A 64 2.48 -3.15 6.81
N LEU A 65 3.66 -2.60 6.50
CA LEU A 65 4.88 -2.81 7.27
C LEU A 65 5.50 -1.46 7.64
N LYS A 66 5.91 -1.32 8.90
CA LYS A 66 6.76 -0.20 9.31
C LYS A 66 8.22 -0.61 9.18
N LEU A 67 8.99 0.14 8.40
CA LEU A 67 10.42 -0.13 8.20
C LEU A 67 11.24 0.27 9.42
N GLY A 68 12.15 -0.60 9.86
CA GLY A 68 12.91 -0.47 11.09
C GLY A 68 12.10 -0.81 12.34
N SER A 69 11.09 -1.66 12.22
CA SER A 69 10.28 -2.12 13.37
C SER A 69 10.77 -3.44 13.96
N ASP A 70 11.69 -4.13 13.26
CA ASP A 70 12.20 -5.45 13.61
C ASP A 70 11.07 -6.48 13.80
N THR A 71 9.99 -6.34 13.04
CA THR A 71 8.83 -7.25 13.10
C THR A 71 8.93 -8.38 12.08
N MET A 72 9.72 -8.18 11.03
CA MET A 72 10.03 -9.18 10.02
C MET A 72 11.41 -9.82 10.28
N ILE A 73 11.73 -10.88 9.55
CA ILE A 73 13.06 -11.51 9.62
C ILE A 73 14.14 -10.52 9.19
N ASP A 74 15.29 -10.59 9.87
CA ASP A 74 16.45 -9.76 9.57
C ASP A 74 16.81 -9.81 8.07
N GLY A 75 17.09 -8.64 7.50
CA GLY A 75 17.38 -8.47 6.07
C GLY A 75 16.14 -8.33 5.18
N PHE A 76 14.92 -8.63 5.66
CA PHE A 76 13.70 -8.39 4.89
C PHE A 76 13.42 -6.88 4.73
N GLU A 77 13.38 -6.16 5.85
CA GLU A 77 13.09 -4.71 5.87
C GLU A 77 14.19 -3.92 5.14
N ASP A 78 15.46 -4.30 5.34
CA ASP A 78 16.62 -3.71 4.66
C ASP A 78 16.55 -3.84 3.13
N GLY A 79 15.92 -4.92 2.65
CA GLY A 79 15.69 -5.14 1.23
C GLY A 79 14.75 -4.11 0.59
N ILE A 80 13.80 -3.60 1.37
CA ILE A 80 12.77 -2.65 0.96
C ILE A 80 13.26 -1.21 1.09
N VAL A 81 14.10 -0.92 2.09
CA VAL A 81 14.72 0.40 2.23
C VAL A 81 15.42 0.80 0.92
N GLY A 82 15.08 1.99 0.41
CA GLY A 82 15.59 2.51 -0.86
C GLY A 82 14.80 2.12 -2.10
N MET A 83 13.79 1.24 -2.00
CA MET A 83 12.85 0.99 -3.10
C MET A 83 11.99 2.23 -3.37
N LYS A 84 11.66 2.43 -4.64
CA LYS A 84 10.75 3.47 -5.11
C LYS A 84 9.32 2.97 -5.17
N LEU A 85 8.38 3.90 -5.12
CA LEU A 85 6.97 3.60 -5.36
C LEU A 85 6.79 2.83 -6.68
N ASP A 86 5.93 1.80 -6.65
CA ASP A 86 5.63 0.87 -7.75
C ASP A 86 6.84 0.03 -8.23
N GLU A 87 7.92 -0.04 -7.44
CA GLU A 87 9.09 -0.88 -7.75
C GLU A 87 8.84 -2.33 -7.33
N GLU A 88 9.32 -3.25 -8.17
CA GLU A 88 9.41 -4.68 -7.87
C GLU A 88 10.88 -5.07 -7.65
N LYS A 89 11.12 -5.87 -6.60
CA LYS A 89 12.46 -6.31 -6.25
C LYS A 89 12.43 -7.70 -5.65
N THR A 90 13.38 -8.54 -6.04
CA THR A 90 13.63 -9.82 -5.36
C THR A 90 14.75 -9.64 -4.35
N ILE A 91 14.52 -10.10 -3.11
CA ILE A 91 15.52 -10.12 -2.06
C ILE A 91 15.75 -11.54 -1.57
N THR A 92 16.93 -11.80 -1.00
CA THR A 92 17.29 -13.11 -0.46
C THR A 92 17.62 -12.95 1.01
N VAL A 93 17.02 -13.80 1.83
CA VAL A 93 17.15 -13.77 3.29
C VAL A 93 17.30 -15.20 3.82
N THR A 94 17.96 -15.35 4.96
CA THR A 94 18.12 -16.63 5.63
C THR A 94 17.29 -16.62 6.91
N PHE A 95 16.41 -17.61 7.05
CA PHE A 95 15.64 -17.78 8.27
C PHE A 95 16.55 -18.18 9.44
N PRO A 96 16.33 -17.63 10.64
CA PRO A 96 17.14 -17.99 11.80
C PRO A 96 16.86 -19.43 12.25
N GLU A 97 17.83 -20.05 12.92
CA GLU A 97 17.78 -21.45 13.39
C GLU A 97 16.63 -21.72 14.39
N ASN A 98 16.16 -20.69 15.08
CA ASN A 98 15.10 -20.76 16.09
C ASN A 98 13.69 -20.48 15.52
N TYR A 99 13.54 -20.45 14.20
CA TYR A 99 12.23 -20.30 13.57
C TYR A 99 11.44 -21.62 13.56
N THR A 100 10.36 -21.70 12.79
CA THR A 100 9.63 -22.96 12.63
C THR A 100 10.54 -24.03 12.01
N ALA A 101 10.43 -25.29 12.47
CA ALA A 101 11.31 -26.38 12.04
C ALA A 101 11.35 -26.61 10.51
N GLU A 102 10.31 -26.19 9.79
CA GLU A 102 10.21 -26.32 8.33
C GLU A 102 11.03 -25.27 7.56
N LEU A 103 11.30 -24.12 8.20
CA LEU A 103 11.92 -22.95 7.61
C LEU A 103 13.27 -22.59 8.27
N ALA A 104 13.53 -23.07 9.49
CA ALA A 104 14.76 -22.79 10.24
C ALA A 104 16.03 -23.08 9.42
N GLY A 105 16.93 -22.09 9.38
CA GLY A 105 18.21 -22.19 8.67
C GLY A 105 18.12 -22.20 7.14
N LYS A 106 16.92 -22.05 6.56
CA LYS A 106 16.74 -22.07 5.11
C LYS A 106 16.93 -20.70 4.50
N GLU A 107 17.53 -20.69 3.31
CA GLU A 107 17.54 -19.51 2.45
C GLU A 107 16.22 -19.44 1.68
N ALA A 108 15.64 -18.24 1.64
CA ALA A 108 14.43 -17.95 0.88
C ALA A 108 14.58 -16.68 0.07
N THR A 109 13.92 -16.65 -1.09
CA THR A 109 13.80 -15.47 -1.94
C THR A 109 12.40 -14.89 -1.80
N PHE A 110 12.31 -13.57 -1.64
CA PHE A 110 11.04 -12.85 -1.59
C PHE A 110 10.96 -11.92 -2.78
N ASP A 111 9.96 -12.13 -3.64
CA ASP A 111 9.58 -11.16 -4.65
C ASP A 111 8.66 -10.15 -3.99
N ILE A 112 9.01 -8.87 -4.01
CA ILE A 112 8.31 -7.79 -3.31
C ILE A 112 7.88 -6.73 -4.32
N THR A 113 6.63 -6.28 -4.22
CA THR A 113 6.09 -5.14 -4.97
C THR A 113 5.69 -4.04 -3.98
N LEU A 114 6.16 -2.82 -4.18
CA LEU A 114 5.88 -1.69 -3.31
C LEU A 114 4.75 -0.80 -3.85
N HIS A 115 3.61 -0.78 -3.18
CA HIS A 115 2.41 -0.05 -3.63
C HIS A 115 2.24 1.33 -3.01
N LYS A 116 2.67 1.51 -1.76
CA LYS A 116 2.53 2.79 -1.05
C LYS A 116 3.69 3.00 -0.09
N ILE A 117 4.02 4.28 0.13
CA ILE A 117 4.98 4.72 1.14
C ILE A 117 4.38 5.93 1.84
N TYR A 118 4.33 5.92 3.16
CA TYR A 118 3.81 7.03 3.94
C TYR A 118 4.44 7.13 5.32
N ARG A 119 4.34 8.30 5.93
CA ARG A 119 4.81 8.55 7.30
C ARG A 119 3.74 9.24 8.12
N GLU A 120 3.49 8.68 9.32
CA GLU A 120 2.65 9.32 10.32
C GLU A 120 3.23 10.68 10.72
N ILE A 121 2.46 11.74 10.53
CA ILE A 121 2.81 13.06 11.04
C ILE A 121 2.33 13.12 12.49
N GLN A 122 3.30 13.22 13.41
CA GLN A 122 3.07 13.46 14.84
C GLN A 122 2.72 14.93 15.10
#